data_AF-A0A443RZ05-F1
#
_entry.id   AF-A0A443RZ05-F1
#
_cell.length_a   1.000
_cell.length_b   1.000
_cell.length_c   1.000
_cell.angle_alpha   90.00
_cell.angle_beta   90.00
_cell.angle_gamma   90.00
#
_symmetry.space_group_name_H-M   'P 1'
#
loop_
_entity.id
_entity.type
_entity.pdbx_description
1 polymer ?
#
loop_
_entity_poly.entity_id
_entity_poly.type
_entity_poly.pdbx_seq_one_letter_code
_entity_poly.pdbx_strand_id
1 'polypeptide(L)'
;ITIGSAGKSFAVTGHKIGFAYGPKHLIKPLKLLHEYSTSRCSTPLQEAIAIAYEHEYEHLNQPSSFLKQFATSLQAKRDLIANMLSEVQMNAVIPEGGYYVTVDIRKIAKRVNFTSEEGETKDTKFVNWLSKTQV
;
A
#
# COMPACT_ATOMS: atom_id res chain seq x y z
N ILE A 1 -10.96 -10.04 14.27
CA ILE A 1 -9.49 -10.13 14.33
C ILE A 1 -8.96 -8.96 13.53
N THR A 2 -8.05 -8.18 14.09
CA THR A 2 -7.42 -7.05 13.39
C THR A 2 -5.97 -7.41 13.07
N ILE A 3 -5.50 -7.05 11.89
CA ILE A 3 -4.18 -7.40 11.37
C ILE A 3 -3.40 -6.12 11.09
N GLY A 4 -2.13 -6.10 11.49
CA GLY A 4 -1.19 -5.02 11.19
C GLY A 4 0.04 -5.54 10.44
N SER A 5 0.68 -4.63 9.67
CA SER A 5 1.93 -4.91 8.96
C SER A 5 2.95 -3.83 9.27
N ALA A 6 4.03 -4.20 9.95
CA ALA A 6 5.12 -3.27 10.25
C ALA A 6 5.79 -2.74 8.97
N GLY A 7 5.85 -3.57 7.92
CA GLY A 7 6.38 -3.16 6.61
C GLY A 7 5.54 -2.08 5.91
N LYS A 8 4.24 -1.98 6.23
CA LYS A 8 3.39 -0.88 5.74
C LYS A 8 3.46 0.34 6.64
N SER A 9 3.50 0.14 7.97
CA SER A 9 3.62 1.23 8.93
C SER A 9 4.92 2.00 8.78
N PHE A 10 6.05 1.31 8.64
CA PHE A 10 7.40 1.90 8.65
C PHE A 10 8.10 1.86 7.28
N ALA A 11 7.35 1.66 6.19
CA ALA A 11 7.88 1.60 4.82
C ALA A 11 9.01 0.56 4.59
N VAL A 12 9.07 -0.50 5.40
CA VAL A 12 10.07 -1.59 5.32
C VAL A 12 9.46 -2.92 4.87
N THR A 13 8.86 -2.93 3.67
CA THR A 13 8.10 -4.09 3.15
C THR A 13 8.88 -5.40 3.12
N GLY A 14 10.22 -5.32 2.97
CA GLY A 14 11.12 -6.48 3.00
C GLY A 14 11.33 -7.12 4.37
N HIS A 15 10.96 -6.46 5.48
CA HIS A 15 11.12 -7.05 6.83
C HIS A 15 10.11 -8.16 7.11
N LYS A 16 8.97 -8.17 6.40
CA LYS A 16 7.94 -9.22 6.48
C LYS A 16 7.43 -9.52 7.91
N ILE A 17 7.48 -8.52 8.81
CA ILE A 17 6.90 -8.60 10.15
C ILE A 17 5.47 -8.02 10.14
N GLY A 18 4.56 -8.74 10.79
CA GLY A 18 3.17 -8.35 11.01
C GLY A 18 2.63 -8.98 12.29
N PHE A 19 1.41 -8.62 12.67
CA PHE A 19 0.77 -9.08 13.89
C PHE A 19 -0.74 -9.15 13.73
N ALA A 20 -1.38 -9.98 14.55
CA ALA A 20 -2.84 -10.06 14.64
C ALA A 20 -3.25 -9.95 16.11
N TYR A 21 -4.30 -9.18 16.39
CA TYR A 21 -4.84 -9.02 17.74
C TYR A 21 -6.37 -9.06 17.73
N GLY A 22 -6.95 -9.40 18.88
CA GLY A 22 -8.39 -9.58 19.04
C GLY A 22 -8.74 -10.50 20.21
N PRO A 23 -10.02 -10.89 20.35
CA PRO A 23 -10.47 -11.77 21.42
C PRO A 23 -9.70 -13.08 21.46
N LYS A 24 -9.35 -13.55 22.68
CA LYS A 24 -8.53 -14.75 22.91
C LYS A 24 -9.05 -15.99 22.17
N HIS A 25 -10.36 -16.20 22.12
CA HIS A 25 -10.97 -17.35 21.45
C HIS A 25 -10.76 -17.35 19.93
N LEU A 26 -10.54 -16.17 19.32
CA LEU A 26 -10.22 -16.02 17.90
C LEU A 26 -8.71 -16.08 17.63
N ILE A 27 -7.87 -15.62 18.56
CA ILE A 27 -6.40 -15.64 18.39
C ILE A 27 -5.80 -17.03 18.65
N LYS A 28 -6.37 -17.82 19.55
CA LYS A 28 -5.90 -19.18 19.86
C LYS A 28 -5.71 -20.08 18.62
N PRO A 29 -6.69 -20.22 17.70
CA PRO A 29 -6.49 -21.01 16.49
C PRO A 29 -5.42 -20.42 15.54
N LEU A 30 -5.30 -19.09 15.45
CA LEU A 30 -4.26 -18.44 14.65
C LEU A 30 -2.85 -18.76 15.17
N LYS A 31 -2.66 -18.76 16.50
CA LYS A 31 -1.38 -19.14 17.12
C LYS A 31 -1.01 -20.58 16.78
N LEU A 32 -1.97 -21.51 16.84
CA LEU A 32 -1.75 -22.92 16.50
C LEU A 32 -1.33 -23.08 15.03
N LEU A 33 -2.05 -22.41 14.11
CA LEU A 33 -1.69 -22.42 12.69
C LEU A 33 -0.29 -21.83 12.44
N HIS A 34 0.06 -20.75 13.13
CA HIS A 34 1.40 -20.16 13.02
C HIS A 34 2.49 -21.13 13.48
N GLU A 35 2.25 -21.85 14.58
CA GLU A 35 3.17 -22.85 15.14
C GLU A 35 3.49 -23.98 14.14
N TYR A 36 2.50 -24.44 13.37
CA TYR A 36 2.65 -25.48 12.34
C TYR A 36 3.10 -24.97 10.96
N SER A 37 3.10 -23.66 10.72
CA SER A 37 3.50 -23.09 9.42
C SER A 37 4.94 -22.57 9.45
N THR A 38 5.17 -21.49 10.19
CA THR A 38 6.48 -20.81 10.25
C THR A 38 7.12 -20.91 11.62
N SER A 39 6.34 -21.25 12.65
CA SER A 39 6.71 -21.40 14.06
C SER A 39 7.22 -20.13 14.74
N ARG A 40 8.17 -19.41 14.12
CA ARG A 40 8.83 -18.22 14.65
C ARG A 40 9.11 -17.23 13.53
N CYS A 41 9.21 -15.95 13.90
CA CYS A 41 9.68 -14.87 13.02
C CYS A 41 11.11 -14.47 13.37
N SER A 42 11.74 -13.68 12.50
CA SER A 42 13.11 -13.18 12.71
C SER A 42 13.20 -12.34 13.98
N THR A 43 13.99 -12.78 14.96
CA THR A 43 14.22 -12.08 16.23
C THR A 43 14.76 -10.65 16.05
N PRO A 44 15.85 -10.39 15.29
CA PRO A 44 16.38 -9.02 15.17
C PRO A 44 15.39 -8.08 14.48
N LEU A 45 14.57 -8.57 13.55
CA LEU A 45 13.55 -7.75 12.91
C LEU A 45 12.36 -7.47 13.84
N GLN A 46 11.98 -8.42 14.70
CA GLN A 46 10.97 -8.16 15.73
C GLN A 46 11.44 -7.09 16.72
N GLU A 47 12.71 -7.16 17.14
CA GLU A 47 13.33 -6.17 18.03
C GLU A 47 13.36 -4.78 17.39
N ALA A 48 13.83 -4.67 16.14
CA ALA A 48 13.87 -3.39 15.43
C ALA A 48 12.47 -2.76 15.30
N ILE A 49 11.44 -3.57 15.05
CA ILE A 49 10.05 -3.10 14.99
C ILE A 49 9.52 -2.70 16.37
N ALA A 50 9.88 -3.40 17.44
CA ALA A 50 9.51 -3.02 18.81
C ALA A 50 10.06 -1.62 19.15
N ILE A 51 11.36 -1.41 18.94
CA ILE A 51 12.03 -0.11 19.14
C ILE A 51 11.36 0.99 18.30
N ALA A 52 11.01 0.71 17.04
CA ALA A 52 10.33 1.68 16.18
C ALA A 52 8.95 2.08 16.72
N TYR A 53 8.18 1.14 17.29
CA TYR A 53 6.90 1.45 17.91
C TYR A 53 7.05 2.18 19.25
N GLU A 54 8.05 1.85 20.06
CA GLU A 54 8.35 2.56 21.30
C GLU A 54 8.70 4.03 21.01
N HIS A 55 9.61 4.27 20.07
CA HIS A 55 9.96 5.62 19.63
C HIS A 55 8.73 6.37 19.09
N GLU A 56 7.88 5.72 18.30
CA GLU A 56 6.69 6.38 17.76
C GLU A 56 5.63 6.66 18.83
N TYR A 57 5.53 5.81 19.85
CA TYR A 57 4.63 6.01 20.98
C TYR A 57 5.01 7.25 21.80
N GLU A 58 6.31 7.50 22.00
CA GLU A 58 6.82 8.72 22.66
C GLU A 58 6.45 10.01 21.89
N HIS A 59 6.37 9.92 20.57
CA HIS A 59 6.04 11.04 19.68
C HIS A 59 4.57 11.07 19.27
N LEU A 60 3.71 10.26 19.91
CA LEU A 60 2.32 10.14 19.50
C LEU A 60 1.61 11.50 19.54
N ASN A 61 0.91 11.83 18.45
CA ASN A 61 0.23 13.11 18.22
C ASN A 61 1.16 14.34 18.06
N GLN A 62 2.48 14.16 18.11
CA GLN A 62 3.44 15.25 17.89
C GLN A 62 3.73 15.45 16.40
N PRO A 63 4.19 16.64 15.96
CA PRO A 63 4.67 16.85 14.60
C PRO A 63 5.86 15.96 14.22
N SER A 64 6.64 15.49 15.20
CA SER A 64 7.79 14.60 15.02
C SER A 64 7.43 13.12 14.80
N SER A 65 6.15 12.74 14.96
CA SER A 65 5.67 11.38 14.69
C SER A 65 5.96 10.99 13.24
N PHE A 66 6.67 9.87 13.07
CA PHE A 66 7.00 9.36 11.74
C PHE A 66 5.73 9.00 10.97
N LEU A 67 4.74 8.37 11.62
CA LEU A 67 3.51 7.93 10.96
C LEU A 67 2.69 9.12 10.46
N LYS A 68 2.63 10.21 11.23
CA LYS A 68 1.93 11.44 10.84
C LYS A 68 2.63 12.14 9.66
N GLN A 69 3.96 12.27 9.73
CA GLN A 69 4.75 12.86 8.63
C GLN A 69 4.63 12.01 7.37
N PHE A 70 4.67 10.68 7.51
CA PHE A 70 4.56 9.75 6.40
C PHE A 70 3.20 9.85 5.70
N ALA A 71 2.10 9.88 6.45
CA ALA A 71 0.76 10.10 5.89
C ALA A 71 0.65 11.45 5.16
N THR A 72 1.18 12.53 5.76
CA THR A 72 1.19 13.87 5.13
C THR A 72 1.99 13.88 3.83
N SER A 73 3.16 13.21 3.81
CA SER A 73 4.00 13.08 2.61
C SER A 73 3.28 12.31 1.49
N LEU A 74 2.59 11.21 1.83
CA LEU A 74 1.82 10.43 0.86
C LEU A 74 0.63 11.22 0.30
N GLN A 75 -0.03 12.02 1.13
CA GLN A 75 -1.13 12.89 0.68
C GLN A 75 -0.64 13.91 -0.35
N ALA A 76 0.49 14.58 -0.10
CA ALA A 76 1.06 15.52 -1.06
C ALA A 76 1.42 14.85 -2.40
N LYS A 77 1.97 13.62 -2.37
CA LYS A 77 2.26 12.83 -3.57
C LYS A 77 0.98 12.39 -4.30
N ARG A 78 -0.06 11.99 -3.57
CA ARG A 78 -1.38 11.65 -4.12
C ARG A 78 -1.95 12.84 -4.89
N ASP A 79 -1.94 14.01 -4.28
CA ASP A 79 -2.52 15.22 -4.87
C ASP A 79 -1.76 15.64 -6.13
N LEU A 80 -0.42 15.55 -6.10
CA LEU A 80 0.42 15.80 -7.27
C LEU A 80 0.08 14.85 -8.44
N ILE A 81 0.03 13.53 -8.18
CA ILE A 81 -0.29 12.53 -9.21
C ILE A 81 -1.72 12.73 -9.74
N ALA A 82 -2.68 12.98 -8.87
CA ALA A 82 -4.07 13.18 -9.27
C ALA A 82 -4.23 14.41 -10.19
N ASN A 83 -3.53 15.51 -9.88
CA ASN A 83 -3.53 16.72 -10.69
C ASN A 83 -2.93 16.45 -12.08
N MET A 84 -1.73 15.85 -12.15
CA MET A 84 -1.08 15.51 -13.42
C MET A 84 -1.94 14.60 -14.30
N LEU A 85 -2.60 13.59 -13.69
CA LEU A 85 -3.48 12.68 -14.43
C LEU A 85 -4.74 13.40 -14.97
N SER A 86 -5.24 14.40 -14.25
CA SER A 86 -6.40 15.18 -14.69
C SER A 86 -6.10 16.01 -15.95
N GLU A 87 -4.87 16.53 -16.09
CA GLU A 87 -4.42 17.30 -17.25
C GLU A 87 -4.48 16.46 -18.54
N VAL A 88 -4.20 15.17 -18.42
CA VAL A 88 -4.30 14.19 -19.54
C VAL A 88 -5.65 13.47 -19.57
N GLN A 89 -6.68 14.00 -18.89
CA GLN A 89 -8.05 13.47 -18.88
C GLN A 89 -8.20 12.03 -18.34
N MET A 90 -7.21 11.55 -17.58
CA MET A 90 -7.24 10.30 -16.83
C MET A 90 -7.69 10.62 -15.40
N ASN A 91 -8.99 10.62 -15.14
CA ASN A 91 -9.49 11.14 -13.85
C ASN A 91 -9.23 10.12 -12.73
N ALA A 92 -8.44 10.52 -11.74
CA ALA A 92 -8.17 9.72 -10.56
C ALA A 92 -9.37 9.69 -9.59
N VAL A 93 -9.67 8.51 -9.04
CA VAL A 93 -10.53 8.38 -7.85
C VAL A 93 -9.66 8.72 -6.65
N ILE A 94 -9.94 9.84 -5.98
CA ILE A 94 -9.12 10.32 -4.86
C ILE A 94 -9.25 9.35 -3.67
N PRO A 95 -8.17 8.63 -3.29
CA PRO A 95 -8.24 7.71 -2.15
C PRO A 95 -8.21 8.47 -0.83
N GLU A 96 -8.96 7.96 0.15
CA GLU A 96 -8.95 8.45 1.53
C GLU A 96 -7.70 8.01 2.31
N GLY A 97 -7.00 6.97 1.84
CA GLY A 97 -5.78 6.46 2.46
C GLY A 97 -5.03 5.45 1.60
N GLY A 98 -3.85 5.04 2.08
CA GLY A 98 -2.93 4.20 1.33
C GLY A 98 -2.09 5.00 0.32
N TYR A 99 -1.43 4.28 -0.58
CA TYR A 99 -0.50 4.86 -1.56
C TYR A 99 -0.81 4.43 -3.01
N TYR A 100 -1.97 3.83 -3.25
CA TYR A 100 -2.47 3.50 -4.59
C TYR A 100 -3.54 4.49 -5.02
N VAL A 101 -3.57 4.81 -6.31
CA VAL A 101 -4.60 5.63 -6.95
C VAL A 101 -5.20 4.83 -8.09
N THR A 102 -6.53 4.70 -8.11
CA THR A 102 -7.26 4.10 -9.23
C THR A 102 -7.69 5.19 -10.20
N VAL A 103 -7.56 4.92 -11.49
CA VAL A 103 -7.70 5.95 -12.53
C VAL A 103 -8.73 5.50 -13.57
N ASP A 104 -9.68 6.38 -13.90
CA ASP A 104 -10.62 6.16 -14.99
C ASP A 104 -9.98 6.51 -16.33
N ILE A 105 -9.72 5.47 -17.11
CA ILE A 105 -9.07 5.55 -18.42
C ILE A 105 -10.05 5.66 -19.59
N ARG A 106 -11.37 5.62 -19.35
CA ARG A 106 -12.39 5.50 -20.42
C ARG A 106 -12.32 6.60 -21.48
N LYS A 107 -11.93 7.83 -21.09
CA LYS A 107 -11.82 8.97 -22.01
C LYS A 107 -10.65 8.79 -22.98
N ILE A 108 -9.48 8.39 -22.48
CA ILE A 108 -8.29 8.15 -23.31
C ILE A 108 -8.45 6.87 -24.11
N ALA A 109 -8.99 5.82 -23.52
CA ALA A 109 -9.24 4.53 -24.18
C ALA A 109 -10.16 4.64 -25.42
N LYS A 110 -10.95 5.70 -25.57
CA LYS A 110 -11.75 5.95 -26.78
C LYS A 110 -10.95 6.59 -27.93
N ARG A 111 -9.78 7.17 -27.64
CA ARG A 111 -8.95 7.91 -28.58
C ARG A 111 -7.73 7.14 -29.08
N VAL A 112 -7.41 6.03 -28.42
CA VAL A 112 -6.23 5.22 -28.73
C VAL A 112 -6.65 3.83 -29.18
N ASN A 113 -5.94 3.29 -30.16
CA ASN A 113 -6.17 1.92 -30.62
C ASN A 113 -5.21 0.96 -29.93
N PHE A 114 -5.73 0.16 -29.00
CA PHE A 114 -4.99 -0.87 -28.27
C PHE A 114 -5.64 -2.25 -28.43
N THR A 115 -6.48 -2.45 -29.47
CA THR A 115 -7.20 -3.73 -29.65
C THR A 115 -6.25 -4.89 -29.95
N SER A 116 -5.12 -4.59 -30.60
CA SER A 116 -4.04 -5.52 -30.94
C SER A 116 -3.15 -5.90 -29.76
N GLU A 117 -3.26 -5.21 -28.62
CA GLU A 117 -2.49 -5.58 -27.44
C GLU A 117 -2.99 -6.89 -26.82
N GLU A 118 -2.03 -7.63 -26.28
CA GLU A 118 -2.29 -8.83 -25.49
C GLU A 118 -2.97 -8.47 -24.17
N GLY A 119 -3.82 -9.36 -23.67
CA GLY A 119 -4.54 -9.19 -22.40
C GLY A 119 -6.01 -9.60 -22.51
N GLU A 120 -6.54 -10.18 -21.44
CA GLU A 120 -7.94 -10.63 -21.38
C GLU A 120 -8.91 -9.47 -21.22
N THR A 121 -8.48 -8.41 -20.53
CA THR A 121 -9.32 -7.28 -20.14
C THR A 121 -8.86 -5.98 -20.80
N LYS A 122 -9.78 -5.02 -20.92
CA LYS A 122 -9.50 -3.72 -21.58
C LYS A 122 -8.42 -2.92 -20.87
N ASP A 123 -8.38 -2.94 -19.54
CA ASP A 123 -7.36 -2.29 -18.72
C ASP A 123 -5.98 -2.94 -18.90
N THR A 124 -5.90 -4.28 -18.96
CA THR A 124 -4.63 -4.98 -19.25
C THR A 124 -4.08 -4.59 -20.62
N LYS A 125 -4.93 -4.62 -21.66
CA LYS A 125 -4.54 -4.18 -23.01
C LYS A 125 -4.11 -2.72 -23.04
N PHE A 126 -4.82 -1.84 -22.33
CA PHE A 126 -4.48 -0.43 -22.21
C PHE A 126 -3.12 -0.21 -21.54
N VAL A 127 -2.83 -0.93 -20.45
CA VAL A 127 -1.53 -0.85 -19.74
C VAL A 127 -0.39 -1.35 -20.64
N ASN A 128 -0.61 -2.40 -21.42
CA ASN A 128 0.38 -2.90 -22.39
C ASN A 128 0.65 -1.92 -23.52
N TRP A 129 -0.39 -1.27 -24.03
CA TRP A 129 -0.22 -0.17 -24.99
C TRP A 129 0.57 0.99 -24.37
N LEU A 130 0.19 1.42 -23.16
CA LEU A 130 0.80 2.56 -22.47
C LEU A 130 2.28 2.32 -22.16
N SER A 131 2.66 1.09 -21.79
CA SER A 131 4.05 0.75 -21.45
C SER A 131 5.00 0.74 -22.66
N LYS A 132 4.46 0.50 -23.87
CA LYS A 132 5.21 0.51 -25.14
C LYS A 132 5.23 1.88 -25.81
N THR A 133 4.28 2.75 -25.46
CA THR A 133 4.18 4.08 -26.04
C THR A 133 5.23 4.98 -25.39
N GLN A 134 6.36 5.18 -26.08
CA GLN A 134 7.30 6.22 -25.72
C GLN A 134 6.70 7.58 -26.10
N VAL A 135 6.57 8.47 -25.12
CA VAL A 135 6.27 9.90 -25.32
C VAL A 135 7.55 10.60 -25.78
#